data_AF-A0A9X9S303-F1
#
_entry.id   AF-A0A9X9S303-F1
#
_cell.length_a   1.000
_cell.length_b   1.000
_cell.length_c   1.000
_cell.angle_alpha   90.00
_cell.angle_beta   90.00
_cell.angle_gamma   90.00
#
_symmetry.space_group_name_H-M   'P 1'
#
loop_
_entity.id
_entity.type
_entity.pdbx_description
1 polymer ?
#
loop_
_entity_poly.entity_id
_entity_poly.type
_entity_poly.pdbx_seq_one_letter_code
_entity_poly.pdbx_strand_id
1 'polypeptide(L)' 'MNIFRCELCPKPCTITTLDEKSPDFCPVTGGAAEWRKVNGRASQKMPLTAEAGEEALS' A
#
# COMPACT_ATOMS: atom_id res chain seq x y z
N MET A 1 3.83 -4.77 12.97
CA MET A 1 3.50 -3.33 13.16
C MET A 1 4.02 -2.55 11.97
N ASN A 2 3.12 -1.87 11.28
CA ASN A 2 3.34 -1.15 10.04
C ASN A 2 2.98 0.32 10.23
N ILE A 3 3.78 1.20 9.66
CA ILE A 3 3.67 2.65 9.73
C ILE A 3 3.56 3.11 8.28
N PHE A 4 2.45 3.77 8.00
CA PHE A 4 2.15 4.33 6.69
C PHE A 4 2.09 5.85 6.80
N ARG A 5 2.61 6.54 5.80
CA ARG A 5 2.56 8.00 5.66
C ARG A 5 1.62 8.35 4.51
N CYS A 6 0.68 9.26 4.73
CA CYS A 6 -0.22 9.76 3.69
C CYS A 6 0.47 10.87 2.90
N GLU A 7 0.51 10.72 1.58
CA GLU A 7 1.16 11.69 0.68
C GLU A 7 0.18 12.76 0.16
N LEU A 8 -1.14 12.55 0.33
CA LEU A 8 -2.18 13.52 -0.09
C LEU A 8 -2.48 14.61 0.94
N CYS A 9 -1.99 14.48 2.17
CA CYS A 9 -2.26 15.48 3.19
C CYS A 9 -1.40 16.74 2.98
N PRO A 10 -1.94 17.96 3.17
CA PRO A 10 -1.15 19.20 3.08
C PRO A 10 -0.03 19.25 4.12
N LYS A 11 -0.23 18.57 5.26
CA LYS A 11 0.82 18.21 6.21
C LYS A 11 0.87 16.68 6.29
N PRO A 12 2.01 16.03 6.04
CA PRO A 12 2.08 14.58 6.01
C PRO A 12 1.69 14.00 7.38
N CYS A 13 0.70 13.13 7.38
CA CYS A 13 0.28 12.39 8.57
C CYS A 13 0.71 10.94 8.48
N THR A 14 0.86 10.28 9.63
CA THR A 14 1.21 8.86 9.71
C THR A 14 0.16 8.08 10.47
N ILE A 15 -0.09 6.85 10.03
CA ILE A 15 -0.89 5.88 10.77
C ILE A 15 -0.03 4.66 11.10
N THR A 16 -0.18 4.16 12.33
CA THR A 16 0.43 2.91 12.78
C THR A 16 -0.68 1.87 12.87
N THR A 17 -0.51 0.75 12.18
CA THR A 17 -1.45 -0.37 12.20
C THR A 17 -0.72 -1.69 12.43
N LEU A 18 -1.42 -2.67 12.99
CA LEU A 18 -0.94 -4.05 13.05
C LEU A 18 -1.21 -4.80 11.74
N ASP A 19 -2.17 -4.33 10.95
CA ASP A 19 -2.56 -4.91 9.67
C ASP A 19 -1.50 -4.67 8.59
N GLU A 20 -1.42 -5.57 7.62
CA GLU A 20 -0.50 -5.44 6.48
C GLU A 20 -1.03 -4.50 5.40
N LYS A 21 -2.35 -4.33 5.29
CA LYS A 21 -3.01 -3.40 4.38
C LYS A 21 -3.12 -2.01 4.99
N SER A 22 -2.97 -1.02 4.13
CA SER A 22 -3.28 0.38 4.46
C SER A 22 -4.79 0.65 4.35
N PRO A 23 -5.36 1.54 5.17
CA PRO A 23 -6.77 1.91 5.07
C PRO A 23 -7.07 2.70 3.79
N ASP A 24 -8.30 2.65 3.29
CA ASP A 24 -8.68 3.37 2.06
C ASP A 24 -8.85 4.89 2.24
N PHE A 25 -9.01 5.36 3.49
CA PHE A 25 -9.25 6.76 3.81
C PHE A 25 -8.23 7.31 4.80
N CYS A 26 -8.04 8.64 4.76
CA CYS A 26 -7.17 9.35 5.69
C CYS A 26 -8.01 9.85 6.88
N PRO A 27 -7.71 9.46 8.13
CA PRO A 27 -8.48 9.91 9.28
C PRO A 27 -8.29 11.39 9.61
N VAL A 28 -7.24 12.03 9.09
CA VAL A 28 -6.95 13.45 9.33
C VAL A 28 -7.76 14.35 8.40
N THR A 29 -7.91 13.96 7.13
CA THR A 29 -8.63 14.74 6.11
C THR A 29 -10.05 14.24 5.87
N GLY A 30 -10.39 13.02 6.30
CA GLY A 30 -11.67 12.36 6.03
C GLY A 30 -11.87 11.94 4.57
N GLY A 31 -10.85 12.11 3.71
CA GLY A 31 -10.91 11.83 2.28
C GLY A 31 -10.10 10.61 1.86
N ALA A 32 -9.92 10.46 0.55
CA ALA A 32 -9.05 9.45 -0.04
C ALA A 32 -7.61 9.59 0.48
N ALA A 33 -6.92 8.46 0.64
CA ALA A 33 -5.54 8.42 1.09
C ALA A 33 -4.62 7.70 0.10
N GLU A 34 -3.42 8.24 -0.06
CA GLU A 34 -2.32 7.55 -0.73
C GLU A 34 -1.25 7.22 0.32
N TRP A 35 -1.12 5.94 0.68
CA TRP A 35 -0.27 5.50 1.77
C TRP A 35 1.05 4.93 1.29
N ARG A 36 2.15 5.47 1.82
CA ARG A 36 3.49 4.93 1.67
C ARG A 36 3.96 4.28 2.97
N LYS A 37 4.29 2.99 2.94
CA LYS A 37 4.88 2.30 4.09
C LYS A 37 6.28 2.84 4.37
N VAL A 38 6.57 3.25 5.61
CA VAL A 38 7.84 3.89 5.99
C VAL A 38 8.70 3.04 6.94
N ASN A 39 8.13 2.02 7.58
CA ASN A 39 8.89 1.07 8.38
C ASN A 39 8.77 -0.35 7.79
N GLY A 40 9.92 -0.98 7.57
CA GLY A 40 10.03 -2.29 6.95
C GLY A 40 11.17 -2.31 5.95
N ARG A 41 11.83 -3.46 5.81
CA ARG A 41 12.67 -3.70 4.63
C ARG A 41 11.77 -3.50 3.43
N ALA A 42 12.18 -2.64 2.49
CA ALA A 42 11.51 -2.52 1.21
C ALA A 42 11.22 -3.94 0.73
N SER A 43 9.94 -4.32 0.61
CA SER A 43 9.60 -5.52 -0.14
C SER A 43 10.24 -5.29 -1.49
N GLN A 44 11.34 -6.02 -1.74
CA GLN A 44 11.93 -6.11 -3.05
C GLN A 44 10.75 -6.39 -3.97
N LYS A 45 10.61 -5.55 -5.01
CA LYS A 45 9.67 -5.80 -6.10
C LYS A 45 9.84 -7.27 -6.46
N MET A 46 8.87 -8.10 -6.13
CA MET A 46 8.75 -9.40 -6.73
C MET A 46 8.60 -9.08 -8.22
N PRO A 47 9.49 -9.55 -9.12
CA PRO A 47 9.21 -9.43 -10.53
C PRO A 47 7.85 -10.09 -10.73
N LEU A 48 6.90 -9.35 -11.30
CA LEU A 48 5.70 -9.93 -11.89
C LEU A 48 6.23 -10.94 -12.90
N THR A 49 6.27 -12.22 -12.50
CA THR A 49 6.41 -13.30 -13.45
C THR A 49 5.14 -13.22 -14.29
N ALA A 50 5.30 -12.76 -15.52
CA ALA A 50 4.29 -12.93 -16.54
C ALA A 50 4.26 -14.44 -16.82
N GLU A 51 3.49 -15.20 -16.04
CA GLU A 51 3.13 -16.55 -16.45
C GLU A 51 2.15 -16.39 -17.62
N ALA A 52 2.70 -16.56 -18.82
CA ALA A 52 1.94 -16.98 -19.98
C ALA A 52 1.20 -18.27 -19.62
N GLY A 53 -0.12 -18.21 -19.64
CA GLY A 53 -1.00 -19.36 -19.50
C GLY A 53 -2.12 -19.20 -20.52
N GLU A 54 -1.81 -19.53 -21.77
CA GLU A 54 -2.80 -19.72 -22.83
C GLU A 54 -3.82 -20.78 -22.39
N GLU A 55 -5.02 -20.31 -22.07
CA GLU A 55 -6.23 -21.13 -22.06
C GLU A 55 -6.60 -21.41 -23.52
N ALA A 56 -6.18 -22.56 -24.06
CA ALA A 56 -6.83 -23.18 -25.21
C ALA A 56 -7.51 -24.46 -24.75
N LEU A 57 -8.81 -24.31 -24.51
CA LEU A 57 -9.81 -25.35 -24.30
C LEU A 57 -9.81 -26.35 -25.47
N SER A 58 -10.14 -27.61 -25.14
CA SER A 58 -10.35 -28.76 -26.03
C SER A 58 -11.23 -28.51 -27.26
#